data_AF-A0A7T4QZS5-F1
#
_entry.id   AF-A0A7T4QZS5-F1
#
_cell.length_a   1.000
_cell.length_b   1.000
_cell.length_c   1.000
_cell.angle_alpha   90.00
_cell.angle_beta   90.00
_cell.angle_gamma   90.00
#
_symmetry.space_group_name_H-M   'P 1'
#
loop_
_entity.id
_entity.type
_entity.pdbx_description
1 polymer ?
#
loop_
_entity_poly.entity_id
_entity_poly.type
_entity_poly.pdbx_seq_one_letter_code
_entity_poly.pdbx_strand_id
1 'polypeptide(L)' 'MLVVEIVLNGFVAARPCPEYRNDQGRFDRDAIRDHFISKGYRVGEVRGIAEITPPPRTS' A
#
# COMPACT_ATOMS: atom_id res chain seq x y z
N MET A 1 -2.85 -6.85 7.84
CA MET A 1 -2.31 -5.48 7.65
C MET A 1 -1.67 -5.43 6.27
N LEU A 2 -2.07 -4.49 5.41
CA LEU A 2 -1.53 -4.37 4.06
C LEU A 2 -0.23 -3.56 4.07
N VAL A 3 0.82 -4.07 3.43
CA VAL A 3 2.06 -3.35 3.15
C VAL A 3 2.26 -3.25 1.66
N VAL A 4 2.51 -2.04 1.18
CA VAL A 4 2.71 -1.76 -0.24
C VAL A 4 4.14 -1.31 -0.47
N GLU A 5 4.81 -1.89 -1.47
CA GLU A 5 6.08 -1.40 -1.99
C GLU A 5 5.79 -0.38 -3.11
N ILE A 6 6.18 0.86 -2.87
CA ILE A 6 5.83 2.00 -3.73
C ILE A 6 7.02 2.94 -3.89
N VAL A 7 7.20 3.50 -5.08
CA VAL A 7 8.21 4.52 -5.35
C VAL A 7 7.66 5.89 -5.00
N LEU A 8 8.21 6.51 -3.95
CA LEU A 8 7.87 7.86 -3.50
C LEU A 8 9.08 8.78 -3.71
N ASN A 9 8.89 9.87 -4.45
CA ASN A 9 9.93 10.86 -4.74
C ASN A 9 11.23 10.26 -5.33
N GLY A 10 11.13 9.16 -6.07
CA GLY A 10 12.27 8.46 -6.66
C GLY A 10 12.92 7.39 -5.76
N PHE A 11 12.40 7.17 -4.55
CA PHE A 11 12.88 6.14 -3.63
C PHE A 11 11.85 5.04 -3.42
N VAL A 12 12.31 3.79 -3.40
CA VAL A 12 11.45 2.64 -3.06
C VAL A 12 11.19 2.64 -1.56
N ALA A 13 9.93 2.64 -1.16
CA ALA A 13 9.51 2.58 0.23
C ALA A 13 8.44 1.51 0.44
N ALA A 14 8.58 0.73 1.50
CA ALA A 14 7.52 -0.15 1.99
C ALA A 14 6.72 0.60 3.06
N ARG A 15 5.41 0.77 2.86
CA ARG A 15 4.54 1.50 3.79
C ARG A 15 3.32 0.67 4.16
N PRO A 16 2.88 0.69 5.44
CA PRO A 16 1.56 0.20 5.79
C PRO A 16 0.52 1.06 5.08
N CYS A 17 -0.40 0.43 4.38
CA CYS A 17 -1.51 1.10 3.71
C CYS A 17 -2.84 0.59 4.28
N PRO A 18 -3.88 1.42 4.29
CA PRO A 18 -5.25 0.93 4.40
C PRO A 18 -5.51 -0.12 3.33
N GLU A 19 -6.38 -1.08 3.63
CA GLU A 19 -6.83 -2.04 2.63
C GLU A 19 -7.74 -1.34 1.62
N TYR A 20 -7.13 -0.81 0.56
CA TYR A 20 -7.85 -0.33 -0.61
C TYR A 20 -8.13 -1.53 -1.51
N ARG A 21 -9.40 -1.93 -1.56
CA ARG A 21 -9.90 -3.00 -2.44
C ARG A 21 -10.91 -2.40 -3.42
N ASN A 22 -10.86 -2.83 -4.68
CA ASN A 22 -11.85 -2.49 -5.69
C ASN A 22 -13.12 -3.37 -5.53
N ASP A 23 -14.14 -3.15 -6.37
CA ASP A 23 -15.40 -3.93 -6.37
C ASP A 23 -15.21 -5.43 -6.59
N GLN A 24 -14.05 -5.85 -7.10
CA GLN A 24 -13.69 -7.25 -7.31
C GLN A 24 -12.91 -7.85 -6.13
N GLY A 25 -12.76 -7.11 -5.02
CA GLY A 25 -12.00 -7.52 -3.85
C GLY A 25 -10.49 -7.56 -4.06
N ARG A 26 -9.98 -7.03 -5.18
CA ARG A 26 -8.55 -6.94 -5.49
C ARG A 26 -7.98 -5.62 -5.02
N PHE A 27 -6.69 -5.59 -4.71
CA PHE A 27 -6.04 -4.35 -4.29
C PHE A 27 -6.11 -3.28 -5.37
N ASP A 28 -6.63 -2.13 -4.99
CA ASP A 28 -6.78 -0.99 -5.87
C ASP A 28 -5.50 -0.14 -5.83
N ARG A 29 -4.67 -0.32 -6.87
CA ARG A 29 -3.39 0.38 -6.99
C ARG A 29 -3.56 1.88 -7.22
N ASP A 30 -4.64 2.28 -7.90
CA ASP A 30 -4.93 3.67 -8.18
C ASP A 30 -5.36 4.38 -6.89
N ALA A 31 -6.24 3.77 -6.09
CA ALA A 31 -6.60 4.31 -4.77
C ALA A 31 -5.38 4.42 -3.82
N ILE A 32 -4.48 3.42 -3.82
CA ILE A 32 -3.23 3.48 -3.05
C ILE A 32 -2.38 4.66 -3.53
N ARG A 33 -2.26 4.85 -4.84
CA ARG A 33 -1.51 5.96 -5.44
C ARG A 33 -2.10 7.31 -5.06
N ASP A 34 -3.40 7.49 -5.22
CA ASP A 34 -4.11 8.74 -4.87
C ASP A 34 -3.91 9.11 -3.40
N HIS A 35 -3.96 8.13 -2.50
CA HIS A 35 -3.70 8.35 -1.08
C HIS A 35 -2.31 8.95 -0.81
N PHE A 36 -1.26 8.47 -1.48
CA PHE A 36 0.09 9.03 -1.31
C PHE A 36 0.26 10.38 -2.01
N ILE A 37 -0.40 10.61 -3.14
CA ILE A 37 -0.44 11.91 -3.81
C ILE A 37 -1.12 12.95 -2.89
N SER A 38 -2.25 12.60 -2.28
CA SER A 38 -2.97 13.47 -1.33
C SER A 38 -2.12 13.82 -0.10
N LYS A 39 -1.13 13.00 0.26
CA LYS A 39 -0.16 13.29 1.33
C LYS A 39 1.02 14.16 0.89
N GLY A 40 1.07 14.57 -0.39
CA GLY A 40 2.13 15.39 -0.96
C GLY A 40 3.33 14.61 -1.49
N TYR A 41 3.22 13.28 -1.65
CA TYR A 41 4.29 12.48 -2.27
C TYR A 41 4.14 12.44 -3.79
N ARG A 42 5.26 12.48 -4.51
CA ARG A 42 5.31 12.14 -5.93
C ARG A 42 5.36 10.63 -6.08
N VAL A 43 4.26 10.03 -6.52
CA VAL A 43 4.15 8.57 -6.69
C VAL A 43 4.59 8.14 -8.09
N GLY A 44 5.57 7.24 -8.15
CA GLY A 44 6.02 6.57 -9.37
C GLY A 44 5.26 5.27 -9.64
N GLU A 45 5.89 4.13 -9.32
CA GLU A 45 5.35 2.78 -9.53
C GLU A 45 4.94 2.14 -8.19
N VAL A 46 3.80 1.43 -8.18
CA VAL A 46 3.38 0.55 -7.09
C VAL A 46 3.78 -0.87 -7.49
N ARG A 47 4.80 -1.45 -6.83
CA ARG A 47 5.47 -2.67 -7.28
C ARG A 47 4.87 -3.93 -6.67
N GLY A 48 4.57 -3.90 -5.37
CA GLY A 48 4.20 -5.07 -4.60
C GLY A 48 3.20 -4.77 -3.50
N ILE A 49 2.33 -5.73 -3.21
CA ILE A 49 1.34 -5.64 -2.15
C ILE A 49 1.39 -6.95 -1.36
N ALA A 50 1.70 -6.84 -0.08
CA ALA A 50 1.81 -7.96 0.83
C ALA A 50 0.82 -7.81 1.98
N GLU A 51 0.05 -8.86 2.25
CA GLU A 51 -0.75 -8.95 3.46
C GLU A 51 0.09 -9.58 4.57
N ILE A 52 0.39 -8.79 5.59
CA ILE A 52 1.02 -9.27 6.80
C ILE A 52 -0.09 -9.61 7.79
N THR A 53 -0.29 -10.89 8.03
CA THR A 53 -1.10 -11.38 9.15
C THR A 53 -0.25 -11.26 10.41
N PRO A 54 -0.64 -10.44 11.41
CA PRO A 54 0.09 -10.42 12.67
C PRO A 54 0.05 -11.82 13.28
N PRO A 55 1.13 -12.28 13.94
CA PRO A 55 1.12 -13.57 14.61
C PRO A 55 -0.04 -13.61 15.62
N PRO A 56 -0.72 -14.77 15.78
CA PRO A 56 -1.74 -14.90 16.81
C PRO A 56 -1.12 -14.52 18.16
N ARG A 57 -1.73 -13.57 18.87
CA ARG A 57 -1.35 -13.27 20.25
C ARG A 57 -1.58 -14.55 21.05
N THR A 58 -0.51 -15.26 21.39
CA THR A 58 -0.53 -16.25 22.46
C THR A 58 -0.72 -15.48 23.77
N SER A 59 -1.92 -15.58 24.34
CA SER A 59 -2.21 -15.19 25.73
C SER A 59 -1.60 -16.16 26.72
#